data_AF-A0A1F7LT88-F1
#
_entry.id   AF-A0A1F7LT88-F1
#
_cell.length_a   1.000
_cell.length_b   1.000
_cell.length_c   1.000
_cell.angle_alpha   90.00
_cell.angle_beta   90.00
_cell.angle_gamma   90.00
#
_symmetry.space_group_name_H-M   'P 1'
#
loop_
_entity.id
_entity.type
_entity.pdbx_description
1 polymer ?
#
loop_
_entity_poly.entity_id
_entity_poly.type
_entity_poly.pdbx_seq_one_letter_code
_entity_poly.pdbx_strand_id
1 'polypeptide(L)'
;MRRWLAVLGVGLLCAGGWGSVSAGEDVNALVAPYLSARDGGLLGEVVGRAYTGSRTPTGPPVPYGSVAVMLLPYSSELEQELDRIKAGLKDSLRGHADGAARVVAARQAYERALLAAGAGEMIRGEVSDADGQFRFTGVPAGNWMLLAWRNVEHPIRGRKVQRREAGQFIDNVERIGYVAVSFWRMRVDIRPGQETTATLIDRNGWMIGVREELRLPETQGDAVRRRQGATR
;
A
#
# COMPACT_ATOMS: atom_id res chain seq x y z
N MET A 1 38.61 53.82 -42.19
CA MET A 1 38.10 52.83 -43.16
C MET A 1 38.09 51.45 -42.50
N ARG A 2 37.00 50.68 -42.70
CA ARG A 2 36.74 49.25 -42.32
C ARG A 2 36.65 48.96 -40.81
N ARG A 3 35.49 48.76 -40.16
CA ARG A 3 34.33 47.82 -40.28
C ARG A 3 34.60 46.34 -39.90
N TRP A 4 33.90 45.92 -38.81
CA TRP A 4 33.21 44.61 -38.54
C TRP A 4 34.12 43.41 -38.16
N LEU A 5 33.83 42.49 -37.22
CA LEU A 5 32.57 41.87 -36.71
C LEU A 5 32.79 41.15 -35.36
N ALA A 6 31.66 40.87 -34.69
CA ALA A 6 31.42 40.18 -33.43
C ALA A 6 31.87 38.70 -33.33
N VAL A 7 32.08 38.23 -32.09
CA VAL A 7 31.74 36.87 -31.59
C VAL A 7 31.46 37.03 -30.07
N LEU A 8 30.21 37.05 -29.59
CA LEU A 8 29.37 35.91 -29.13
C LEU A 8 29.96 35.05 -28.01
N GLY A 9 29.36 35.14 -26.82
CA GLY A 9 29.65 34.27 -25.68
C GLY A 9 28.63 34.46 -24.55
N VAL A 10 27.34 34.23 -24.84
CA VAL A 10 26.30 34.13 -23.80
C VAL A 10 26.42 32.74 -23.19
N GLY A 11 26.96 32.67 -21.98
CA GLY A 11 26.96 31.48 -21.15
C GLY A 11 25.53 31.15 -20.71
N LEU A 12 24.99 30.09 -21.30
CA LEU A 12 23.73 29.47 -20.94
C LEU A 12 23.90 28.86 -19.54
N LEU A 13 23.41 29.54 -18.51
CA LEU A 13 23.34 29.01 -17.15
C LEU A 13 22.34 27.85 -17.10
N CYS A 14 22.84 26.73 -16.61
CA CYS A 14 22.13 25.48 -16.38
C CYS A 14 20.84 25.72 -15.59
N ALA A 15 19.69 25.67 -16.27
CA ALA A 15 18.43 25.38 -15.63
C ALA A 15 18.46 23.89 -15.26
N GLY A 16 18.85 23.61 -14.02
CA GLY A 16 18.58 22.32 -13.38
C GLY A 16 17.08 22.08 -13.45
N GLY A 17 16.67 21.10 -14.24
CA GLY A 17 15.31 20.58 -14.26
C GLY A 17 15.03 19.92 -12.91
N TRP A 18 14.69 20.74 -11.91
CA TRP A 18 13.91 20.29 -10.78
C TRP A 18 12.60 19.78 -11.35
N GLY A 19 12.34 18.49 -11.12
CA GLY A 19 11.08 17.86 -11.49
C GLY A 19 9.94 18.79 -11.12
N SER A 20 9.06 19.04 -12.08
CA SER A 20 7.84 19.79 -11.87
C SER A 20 7.18 19.26 -10.60
N VAL A 21 7.17 20.08 -9.56
CA VAL A 21 6.21 19.94 -8.48
C VAL A 21 4.87 20.03 -9.18
N SER A 22 4.18 18.89 -9.35
CA SER A 22 2.75 18.94 -9.65
C SER A 22 2.16 19.86 -8.61
N ALA A 23 1.43 20.89 -9.02
CA ALA A 23 0.66 21.71 -8.11
C ALA A 23 -0.27 20.74 -7.36
N GLY A 24 0.17 20.33 -6.18
CA GLY A 24 -0.48 19.28 -5.42
C GLY A 24 -1.88 19.71 -5.09
N GLU A 25 -2.81 18.76 -5.18
CA GLU A 25 -4.18 18.90 -4.73
C GLU A 25 -4.16 19.61 -3.38
N ASP A 26 -4.83 20.77 -3.30
CA ASP A 26 -4.89 21.52 -2.05
C ASP A 26 -5.67 20.68 -1.04
N VAL A 27 -4.92 20.01 -0.16
CA VAL A 27 -5.49 19.07 0.81
C VAL A 27 -6.47 19.79 1.73
N ASN A 28 -6.26 21.06 2.06
CA ASN A 28 -7.21 21.82 2.89
C ASN A 28 -8.55 21.99 2.18
N ALA A 29 -8.53 22.38 0.90
CA ALA A 29 -9.73 22.49 0.09
C ALA A 29 -10.41 21.11 -0.11
N LEU A 30 -9.62 20.05 -0.26
CA LEU A 30 -10.13 18.68 -0.35
C LEU A 30 -10.85 18.25 0.93
N VAL A 31 -10.31 18.56 2.11
CA VAL A 31 -10.87 18.06 3.38
C VAL A 31 -12.03 18.91 3.91
N ALA A 32 -12.13 20.19 3.50
CA ALA A 32 -13.13 21.13 4.01
C ALA A 32 -14.58 20.60 3.95
N PRO A 33 -15.05 19.92 2.88
CA PRO A 33 -16.38 19.33 2.84
C PRO A 33 -16.62 18.26 3.91
N TYR A 34 -15.62 17.42 4.21
CA TYR A 34 -15.75 16.37 5.22
C TYR A 34 -15.78 16.96 6.64
N LEU A 35 -15.00 18.01 6.89
CA LEU A 35 -15.04 18.75 8.15
C LEU A 35 -16.40 19.41 8.35
N SER A 36 -16.93 20.07 7.31
CA SER A 36 -18.27 20.65 7.36
C SER A 36 -19.36 19.60 7.57
N ALA A 37 -19.27 18.45 6.91
CA ALA A 37 -20.21 17.34 7.10
C ALA A 37 -20.14 16.78 8.53
N ARG A 38 -18.93 16.64 9.10
CA ARG A 38 -18.73 16.22 10.49
C ARG A 38 -19.39 17.19 11.47
N ASP A 39 -19.08 18.47 11.33
CA ASP A 39 -19.55 19.51 12.25
C ASP A 39 -21.08 19.70 12.14
N GLY A 40 -21.65 19.43 10.96
CA GLY A 40 -23.10 19.39 10.73
C GLY A 40 -23.80 18.09 11.14
N GLY A 41 -23.09 17.10 11.69
CA GLY A 41 -23.66 15.80 12.06
C GLY A 41 -24.12 14.95 10.86
N LEU A 42 -23.66 15.28 9.65
CA LEU A 42 -23.94 14.58 8.41
C LEU A 42 -23.05 13.35 8.31
N LEU A 43 -23.36 12.34 9.13
CA LEU A 43 -22.56 11.13 9.29
C LEU A 43 -23.29 9.92 8.72
N GLY A 44 -22.54 9.00 8.13
CA GLY A 44 -23.02 7.69 7.70
C GLY A 44 -22.15 6.56 8.23
N GLU A 45 -22.38 5.36 7.71
CA GLU A 45 -21.63 4.16 8.08
C GLU A 45 -21.13 3.42 6.84
N VAL A 46 -20.01 2.72 7.00
CA VAL A 46 -19.51 1.76 6.00
C VAL A 46 -19.47 0.40 6.65
N VAL A 47 -20.19 -0.56 6.09
CA VAL A 47 -20.17 -1.95 6.54
C VAL A 47 -19.62 -2.79 5.42
N GLY A 48 -18.67 -3.65 5.74
CA GLY A 48 -18.10 -4.49 4.71
C GLY A 48 -17.73 -5.88 5.14
N ARG A 49 -17.47 -6.69 4.11
CA ARG A 49 -17.15 -8.11 4.25
C ARG A 49 -16.00 -8.47 3.31
N ALA A 50 -15.03 -9.20 3.83
CA ALA A 50 -13.92 -9.75 3.10
C ALA A 50 -14.01 -11.27 3.06
N TYR A 51 -13.99 -11.86 1.86
CA TYR A 51 -14.09 -13.30 1.69
C TYR A 51 -13.53 -13.76 0.34
N THR A 52 -13.08 -15.01 0.27
CA THR A 52 -12.80 -15.65 -1.03
C THR A 52 -14.08 -16.18 -1.65
N GLY A 53 -14.13 -16.17 -2.98
CA GLY A 53 -15.14 -16.93 -3.70
C GLY A 53 -15.06 -18.41 -3.33
N SER A 54 -16.20 -19.10 -3.32
CA SER A 54 -16.18 -20.54 -3.05
C SER A 54 -15.29 -21.29 -4.04
N ARG A 55 -14.58 -22.31 -3.53
CA ARG A 55 -13.76 -23.23 -4.34
C ARG A 55 -14.60 -24.06 -5.32
N THR A 56 -15.90 -24.16 -5.08
CA THR A 56 -16.89 -24.76 -5.98
C THR A 56 -17.99 -23.73 -6.32
N PRO A 57 -18.68 -23.85 -7.45
CA PRO A 57 -19.74 -22.89 -7.83
C PRO A 57 -20.87 -22.71 -6.79
N THR A 58 -21.07 -23.68 -5.90
CA THR A 58 -22.17 -23.73 -4.93
C THR A 58 -21.74 -23.78 -3.47
N GLY A 59 -20.44 -23.83 -3.17
CA GLY A 59 -19.96 -23.84 -1.78
C GLY A 59 -20.13 -22.48 -1.08
N PRO A 60 -20.05 -22.46 0.26
CA PRO A 60 -20.13 -21.21 1.00
C PRO A 60 -18.87 -20.35 0.79
N PRO A 61 -18.99 -19.01 0.79
CA PRO A 61 -17.82 -18.12 0.80
C PRO A 61 -17.00 -18.35 2.08
N VAL A 62 -15.67 -18.31 1.96
CA VAL A 62 -14.78 -18.45 3.11
C VAL A 62 -14.29 -17.05 3.52
N PRO A 63 -14.53 -16.61 4.75
CA PRO A 63 -14.18 -15.26 5.18
C PRO A 63 -12.66 -15.05 5.24
N TYR A 64 -12.27 -13.80 5.03
CA TYR A 64 -10.91 -13.32 5.26
C TYR A 64 -10.88 -12.49 6.53
N GLY A 65 -10.38 -13.09 7.60
CA GLY A 65 -9.96 -12.33 8.77
C GLY A 65 -8.62 -11.63 8.56
N SER A 66 -8.38 -10.61 9.39
CA SER A 66 -7.13 -9.85 9.42
C SER A 66 -6.80 -9.12 8.11
N VAL A 67 -7.83 -8.70 7.36
CA VAL A 67 -7.68 -7.75 6.25
C VAL A 67 -7.60 -6.36 6.85
N ALA A 68 -6.49 -5.66 6.62
CA ALA A 68 -6.39 -4.26 7.00
C ALA A 68 -7.20 -3.43 6.00
N VAL A 69 -8.10 -2.58 6.50
CA VAL A 69 -8.98 -1.72 5.72
C VAL A 69 -8.76 -0.29 6.17
N MET A 70 -8.59 0.61 5.21
CA MET A 70 -8.43 2.03 5.49
C MET A 70 -9.42 2.85 4.65
N LEU A 71 -10.09 3.78 5.31
CA LEU A 71 -10.88 4.83 4.68
C LEU A 71 -10.09 6.14 4.73
N LEU A 72 -9.97 6.76 3.57
CA LEU A 72 -9.32 8.04 3.36
C LEU A 72 -10.27 8.96 2.58
N PRO A 73 -10.26 10.28 2.81
CA PRO A 73 -10.89 11.22 1.90
C PRO A 73 -10.47 10.93 0.45
N TYR A 74 -11.42 10.98 -0.48
CA TYR A 74 -11.09 10.73 -1.88
C TYR A 74 -10.13 11.80 -2.41
N SER A 75 -8.98 11.36 -2.92
CA SER A 75 -7.99 12.18 -3.61
C SER A 75 -7.78 11.65 -5.02
N SER A 76 -7.96 12.52 -5.99
CA SER A 76 -7.74 12.17 -7.40
C SER A 76 -6.26 11.94 -7.70
N GLU A 77 -5.37 12.63 -6.99
CA GLU A 77 -3.92 12.46 -7.12
C GLU A 77 -3.45 11.11 -6.57
N LEU A 78 -3.92 10.72 -5.38
CA LEU A 78 -3.57 9.42 -4.82
C LEU A 78 -4.12 8.29 -5.72
N GLU A 79 -5.36 8.41 -6.23
CA GLU A 79 -5.91 7.43 -7.16
C GLU A 79 -5.04 7.27 -8.42
N GLN A 80 -4.62 8.39 -9.01
CA GLN A 80 -3.74 8.41 -10.18
C GLN A 80 -2.34 7.84 -9.88
N GLU A 81 -1.76 8.13 -8.72
CA GLU A 81 -0.48 7.53 -8.29
C GLU A 81 -0.60 6.01 -8.16
N LEU A 82 -1.68 5.54 -7.53
CA LEU A 82 -1.97 4.13 -7.40
C LEU A 82 -2.11 3.45 -8.77
N ASP A 83 -2.84 4.06 -9.72
CA ASP A 83 -2.96 3.52 -11.07
C ASP A 83 -1.62 3.53 -11.84
N ARG A 84 -0.78 4.55 -11.65
CA ARG A 84 0.58 4.59 -12.21
C ARG A 84 1.47 3.49 -11.64
N ILE A 85 1.37 3.19 -10.34
CA ILE A 85 2.06 2.06 -9.71
C ILE A 85 1.59 0.74 -10.35
N LYS A 86 0.27 0.55 -10.47
CA LYS A 86 -0.31 -0.67 -11.04
C LYS A 86 0.10 -0.89 -12.50
N ALA A 87 0.10 0.17 -13.32
CA ALA A 87 0.54 0.11 -14.71
C ALA A 87 2.01 -0.36 -14.80
N GLY A 88 2.88 0.20 -13.95
CA GLY A 88 4.30 -0.11 -13.92
C GLY A 88 4.68 -1.52 -13.45
N LEU A 89 3.75 -2.32 -12.93
CA LEU A 89 4.04 -3.67 -12.43
C LEU A 89 4.48 -4.63 -13.54
N LYS A 90 3.94 -4.46 -14.74
CA LYS A 90 4.20 -5.35 -15.89
C LYS A 90 5.38 -4.89 -16.72
N ASP A 91 5.84 -3.65 -16.52
CA ASP A 91 6.87 -3.03 -17.35
C ASP A 91 8.27 -3.53 -16.99
N SER A 92 8.48 -4.02 -15.76
CA SER A 92 9.77 -4.56 -15.34
C SER A 92 9.66 -5.48 -14.12
N LEU A 93 10.64 -6.38 -13.96
CA LEU A 93 10.80 -7.20 -12.76
C LEU A 93 10.93 -6.36 -11.48
N ARG A 94 11.64 -5.23 -11.56
CA ARG A 94 11.77 -4.27 -10.45
C ARG A 94 10.42 -3.62 -10.12
N GLY A 95 9.66 -3.22 -11.13
CA GLY A 95 8.30 -2.70 -10.96
C GLY A 95 7.39 -3.70 -10.25
N HIS A 96 7.49 -4.98 -10.62
CA HIS A 96 6.76 -6.04 -9.94
C HIS A 96 7.19 -6.23 -8.47
N ALA A 97 8.50 -6.25 -8.20
CA ALA A 97 9.06 -6.45 -6.86
C ALA A 97 8.80 -5.28 -5.90
N ASP A 98 8.86 -4.05 -6.39
CA ASP A 98 8.73 -2.83 -5.56
C ASP A 98 7.28 -2.36 -5.44
N GLY A 99 6.35 -2.92 -6.23
CA GLY A 99 4.98 -2.43 -6.35
C GLY A 99 4.23 -2.29 -5.01
N ALA A 100 4.30 -3.31 -4.16
CA ALA A 100 3.65 -3.28 -2.84
C ALA A 100 4.25 -2.18 -1.94
N ALA A 101 5.57 -2.01 -1.94
CA ALA A 101 6.25 -0.96 -1.19
C ALA A 101 5.86 0.44 -1.69
N ARG A 102 5.71 0.61 -3.01
CA ARG A 102 5.27 1.86 -3.61
C ARG A 102 3.82 2.22 -3.24
N VAL A 103 2.91 1.24 -3.20
CA VAL A 103 1.52 1.48 -2.71
C VAL A 103 1.54 1.96 -1.26
N VAL A 104 2.33 1.31 -0.40
CA VAL A 104 2.47 1.73 1.01
C VAL A 104 3.04 3.14 1.11
N ALA A 105 4.07 3.47 0.32
CA ALA A 105 4.68 4.79 0.32
C ALA A 105 3.71 5.89 -0.15
N ALA A 106 2.94 5.64 -1.22
CA ALA A 106 1.93 6.56 -1.74
C ALA A 106 0.83 6.82 -0.70
N ARG A 107 0.31 5.76 -0.09
CA ARG A 107 -0.67 5.84 1.00
C ARG A 107 -0.14 6.67 2.17
N GLN A 108 1.06 6.36 2.66
CA GLN A 108 1.69 7.07 3.78
C GLN A 108 1.99 8.55 3.46
N ALA A 109 2.33 8.85 2.21
CA ALA A 109 2.53 10.24 1.78
C ALA A 109 1.23 11.03 1.88
N TYR A 110 0.11 10.45 1.45
CA TYR A 110 -1.21 11.08 1.57
C TYR A 110 -1.67 11.22 3.02
N GLU A 111 -1.47 10.20 3.86
CA GLU A 111 -1.74 10.29 5.31
C GLU A 111 -0.96 11.44 5.96
N ARG A 112 0.33 11.59 5.64
CA ARG A 112 1.12 12.72 6.15
C ARG A 112 0.57 14.07 5.68
N ALA A 113 0.10 14.15 4.44
CA ALA A 113 -0.48 15.37 3.91
C ALA A 113 -1.80 15.73 4.62
N LEU A 114 -2.68 14.73 4.88
CA LEU A 114 -3.89 14.90 5.69
C LEU A 114 -3.57 15.34 7.12
N LEU A 115 -2.57 14.73 7.76
CA LEU A 115 -2.12 15.12 9.10
C LEU A 115 -1.59 16.55 9.13
N ALA A 116 -0.79 16.96 8.14
CA ALA A 116 -0.27 18.32 8.02
C ALA A 116 -1.38 19.36 7.81
N ALA A 117 -2.49 18.97 7.16
CA ALA A 117 -3.69 19.77 7.00
C ALA A 117 -4.64 19.74 8.23
N GLY A 118 -4.26 19.09 9.34
CA GLY A 118 -5.11 18.96 10.52
C GLY A 118 -6.28 17.97 10.36
N ALA A 119 -6.31 17.20 9.28
CA ALA A 119 -7.36 16.24 8.96
C ALA A 119 -7.06 14.81 9.43
N GLY A 120 -6.27 14.65 10.49
CA GLY A 120 -5.87 13.33 11.01
C GLY A 120 -7.05 12.42 11.38
N GLU A 121 -8.13 12.99 11.90
CA GLU A 121 -9.38 12.27 12.22
C GLU A 121 -10.12 11.70 10.99
N MET A 122 -9.74 12.15 9.78
CA MET A 122 -10.27 11.61 8.54
C MET A 122 -9.53 10.34 8.11
N ILE A 123 -8.40 9.98 8.74
CA ILE A 123 -7.70 8.73 8.46
C ILE A 123 -8.32 7.66 9.37
N ARG A 124 -9.08 6.71 8.80
CA ARG A 124 -9.75 5.66 9.57
C ARG A 124 -9.23 4.30 9.16
N GLY A 125 -8.80 3.52 10.13
CA GLY A 125 -8.30 2.16 9.93
C GLY A 125 -9.11 1.15 10.73
N GLU A 126 -9.42 0.02 10.10
CA GLU A 126 -10.07 -1.13 10.71
C GLU A 126 -9.39 -2.42 10.25
N VAL A 127 -9.66 -3.50 10.96
CA VAL A 127 -9.20 -4.85 10.58
C VAL A 127 -10.39 -5.79 10.57
N SER A 128 -10.54 -6.58 9.51
CA SER A 128 -11.63 -7.54 9.46
C SER A 128 -11.51 -8.61 10.54
N ASP A 129 -12.65 -8.96 11.15
CA ASP A 129 -12.75 -10.00 12.17
C ASP A 129 -12.66 -11.43 11.58
N ALA A 130 -12.82 -12.45 12.42
CA ALA A 130 -12.76 -13.85 11.99
C ALA A 130 -13.85 -14.22 10.96
N ASP A 131 -14.98 -13.51 10.96
CA ASP A 131 -16.09 -13.66 10.02
C ASP A 131 -15.90 -12.79 8.76
N GLY A 132 -14.77 -12.10 8.67
CA GLY A 132 -14.39 -11.21 7.60
C GLY A 132 -15.14 -9.89 7.60
N GLN A 133 -15.81 -9.53 8.69
CA GLN A 133 -16.59 -8.30 8.78
C GLN A 133 -15.73 -7.13 9.25
N PHE A 134 -16.04 -5.93 8.76
CA PHE A 134 -15.49 -4.67 9.25
C PHE A 134 -16.56 -3.59 9.21
N ARG A 135 -16.46 -2.60 10.10
CA ARG A 135 -17.42 -1.49 10.18
C ARG A 135 -16.71 -0.19 10.51
N PHE A 136 -17.08 0.87 9.80
CA PHE A 136 -16.76 2.25 10.16
C PHE A 136 -18.05 2.98 10.50
N THR A 137 -18.13 3.55 11.69
CA THR A 137 -19.27 4.36 12.15
C THR A 137 -18.91 5.84 12.21
N GLY A 138 -19.92 6.71 12.10
CA GLY A 138 -19.72 8.15 12.27
C GLY A 138 -18.77 8.73 11.22
N VAL A 139 -18.85 8.24 9.98
CA VAL A 139 -18.01 8.70 8.88
C VAL A 139 -18.69 9.90 8.22
N PRO A 140 -18.01 11.05 8.07
CA PRO A 140 -18.60 12.21 7.40
C PRO A 140 -19.06 11.88 5.98
N ALA A 141 -20.22 12.42 5.61
CA ALA A 141 -20.76 12.27 4.26
C ALA A 141 -19.79 12.84 3.22
N GLY A 142 -19.71 12.17 2.06
CA GLY A 142 -18.79 12.54 0.99
C GLY A 142 -18.22 11.33 0.27
N ASN A 143 -17.24 11.59 -0.60
CA ASN A 143 -16.59 10.55 -1.39
C ASN A 143 -15.34 10.03 -0.65
N TRP A 144 -15.27 8.74 -0.40
CA TRP A 144 -14.15 8.13 0.30
C TRP A 144 -13.42 7.15 -0.61
N MET A 145 -12.11 7.04 -0.43
CA MET A 145 -11.34 5.93 -0.96
C MET A 145 -11.17 4.87 0.13
N LEU A 146 -11.67 3.67 -0.15
CA LEU A 146 -11.39 2.47 0.61
C LEU A 146 -10.18 1.77 -0.01
N LEU A 147 -9.11 1.66 0.77
CA LEU A 147 -7.92 0.89 0.43
C LEU A 147 -7.77 -0.22 1.46
N ALA A 148 -7.77 -1.48 1.00
CA ALA A 148 -7.59 -2.62 1.87
C ALA A 148 -6.47 -3.52 1.39
N TRP A 149 -5.80 -4.22 2.30
CA TRP A 149 -4.76 -5.17 1.95
C TRP A 149 -4.70 -6.37 2.89
N ARG A 150 -4.27 -7.49 2.33
CA ARG A 150 -4.04 -8.74 3.05
C ARG A 150 -2.71 -9.34 2.63
N ASN A 151 -1.93 -9.74 3.63
CA ASN A 151 -0.70 -10.49 3.43
C ASN A 151 -1.03 -11.99 3.32
N VAL A 152 -0.48 -12.64 2.31
CA VAL A 152 -0.57 -14.09 2.10
C VAL A 152 0.86 -14.62 2.05
N GLU A 153 1.23 -15.40 3.05
CA GLU A 153 2.54 -16.04 3.11
C GLU A 153 2.59 -17.22 2.14
N HIS A 154 3.60 -17.22 1.27
CA HIS A 154 3.93 -18.34 0.40
C HIS A 154 5.27 -18.92 0.83
N PRO A 155 5.27 -20.02 1.61
CA PRO A 155 6.51 -20.70 1.97
C PRO A 155 7.11 -21.33 0.71
N ILE A 156 8.38 -21.03 0.41
CA ILE A 156 9.12 -21.77 -0.60
C ILE A 156 9.76 -22.96 0.12
N ARG A 157 9.54 -24.19 -0.36
CA ARG A 157 10.33 -25.34 0.10
C ARG A 157 11.77 -25.09 -0.31
N GLY A 158 12.63 -24.71 0.64
CA GLY A 158 14.05 -24.53 0.41
C GLY A 158 14.63 -25.75 -0.30
N ARG A 159 15.31 -25.53 -1.44
CA ARG A 159 16.15 -26.57 -2.04
C ARG A 159 17.27 -26.82 -1.04
N LYS A 160 17.30 -27.99 -0.41
CA LYS A 160 18.43 -28.40 0.45
C LYS A 160 19.71 -28.35 -0.37
N VAL A 161 20.51 -27.30 -0.17
CA VAL A 161 21.85 -27.20 -0.76
C VAL A 161 22.68 -28.32 -0.15
N GLN A 162 23.29 -29.16 -0.98
CA GLN A 162 24.11 -30.25 -0.46
C GLN A 162 25.35 -29.67 0.23
N ARG A 163 25.78 -30.29 1.33
CA ARG A 163 26.91 -29.84 2.18
C ARG A 163 28.23 -29.61 1.41
N ARG A 164 28.38 -30.19 0.21
CA ARG A 164 29.52 -29.97 -0.69
C ARG A 164 29.44 -28.65 -1.48
N GLU A 165 28.25 -28.14 -1.79
CA GLU A 165 28.04 -26.84 -2.46
C GLU A 165 28.10 -25.67 -1.47
N ALA A 166 27.75 -25.90 -0.20
CA ALA A 166 27.75 -24.88 0.85
C ALA A 166 29.16 -24.37 1.25
N GLY A 167 30.23 -25.04 0.83
CA GLY A 167 31.61 -24.64 1.12
C GLY A 167 32.17 -23.52 0.23
N GLN A 168 31.44 -23.11 -0.81
CA GLN A 168 31.92 -22.11 -1.80
C GLN A 168 31.28 -20.72 -1.67
N PHE A 169 30.28 -20.53 -0.81
CA PHE A 169 29.58 -19.25 -0.68
C PHE A 169 29.51 -18.83 0.80
N ILE A 170 30.19 -17.73 1.14
CA ILE A 170 30.18 -17.13 2.49
C ILE A 170 28.86 -16.37 2.75
N ASP A 171 28.08 -16.10 1.70
CA ASP A 171 26.88 -15.24 1.76
C ASP A 171 25.66 -15.95 1.15
N ASN A 172 25.22 -17.02 1.82
CA ASN A 172 23.98 -17.69 1.44
C ASN A 172 22.79 -17.00 2.13
N VAL A 173 22.26 -15.96 1.48
CA VAL A 173 20.92 -15.45 1.77
C VAL A 173 19.92 -16.54 1.34
N GLU A 174 19.51 -17.37 2.29
CA GLU A 174 18.51 -18.41 2.04
C GLU A 174 17.18 -17.71 1.71
N ARG A 175 16.65 -17.89 0.49
CA ARG A 175 15.29 -17.44 0.14
C ARG A 175 14.28 -18.36 0.81
N ILE A 176 13.75 -17.96 1.96
CA ILE A 176 12.86 -18.79 2.80
C ILE A 176 11.38 -18.70 2.35
N GLY A 177 11.00 -17.66 1.60
CA GLY A 177 9.63 -17.50 1.07
C GLY A 177 9.39 -16.12 0.45
N TYR A 178 8.15 -15.86 0.02
CA TYR A 178 7.70 -14.50 -0.29
C TYR A 178 6.30 -14.27 0.30
N VAL A 179 5.98 -13.02 0.60
CA VAL A 179 4.64 -12.60 0.99
C VAL A 179 3.98 -11.97 -0.22
N ALA A 180 2.90 -12.58 -0.73
CA ALA A 180 2.03 -11.90 -1.68
C ALA A 180 1.13 -10.93 -0.90
N VAL A 181 0.93 -9.73 -1.41
CA VAL A 181 0.02 -8.74 -0.82
C VAL A 181 -1.10 -8.48 -1.80
N SER A 182 -2.31 -8.91 -1.46
CA SER A 182 -3.52 -8.58 -2.21
C SER A 182 -4.03 -7.22 -1.76
N PHE A 183 -4.27 -6.33 -2.71
CA PHE A 183 -4.83 -5.00 -2.48
C PHE A 183 -6.21 -4.88 -3.12
N TRP A 184 -7.14 -4.24 -2.41
CA TRP A 184 -8.42 -3.78 -2.92
C TRP A 184 -8.46 -2.26 -2.87
N ARG A 185 -9.02 -1.64 -3.91
CA ARG A 185 -9.23 -0.19 -3.98
C ARG A 185 -10.65 0.06 -4.48
N MET A 186 -11.42 0.87 -3.75
CA MET A 186 -12.78 1.24 -4.12
C MET A 186 -13.04 2.71 -3.78
N ARG A 187 -13.90 3.35 -4.57
CA ARG A 187 -14.54 4.61 -4.17
C ARG A 187 -15.89 4.31 -3.54
N VAL A 188 -16.18 4.96 -2.42
CA VAL A 188 -17.38 4.76 -1.60
C VAL A 188 -18.06 6.10 -1.40
N ASP A 189 -19.32 6.24 -1.80
CA ASP A 189 -20.15 7.43 -1.51
C ASP A 189 -20.86 7.21 -0.17
N ILE A 190 -20.53 8.04 0.82
CA ILE A 190 -21.13 7.96 2.15
C ILE A 190 -22.20 9.03 2.24
N ARG A 191 -23.42 8.58 2.53
CA ARG A 191 -24.60 9.45 2.65
C ARG A 191 -25.03 9.55 4.11
N PRO A 192 -25.54 10.71 4.55
CA PRO A 192 -25.98 10.89 5.93
C PRO A 192 -27.07 9.89 6.33
N GLY A 193 -26.90 9.25 7.48
CA GLY A 193 -27.84 8.27 8.03
C GLY A 193 -27.98 6.98 7.23
N GLN A 194 -27.11 6.75 6.24
CA GLN A 194 -27.14 5.54 5.42
C GLN A 194 -25.96 4.62 5.73
N GLU A 195 -26.22 3.33 5.60
CA GLU A 195 -25.20 2.29 5.56
C GLU A 195 -24.75 2.09 4.11
N THR A 196 -23.46 2.30 3.85
CA THR A 196 -22.85 1.99 2.56
C THR A 196 -22.10 0.65 2.64
N THR A 197 -22.41 -0.29 1.74
CA THR A 197 -21.80 -1.62 1.75
C THR A 197 -20.49 -1.67 0.96
N ALA A 198 -19.47 -2.34 1.51
CA ALA A 198 -18.18 -2.59 0.87
C ALA A 198 -17.84 -4.10 0.83
N THR A 199 -17.63 -4.65 -0.37
CA THR A 199 -17.33 -6.08 -0.54
C THR A 199 -15.91 -6.28 -1.03
N LEU A 200 -15.10 -7.04 -0.32
CA LEU A 200 -13.71 -7.37 -0.66
C LEU A 200 -13.60 -8.85 -1.02
N ILE A 201 -13.50 -9.16 -2.30
CA ILE A 201 -13.39 -10.53 -2.82
C ILE A 201 -12.21 -10.66 -3.76
N ASP A 202 -11.64 -11.86 -3.91
CA ASP A 202 -10.49 -12.04 -4.81
C ASP A 202 -10.74 -11.56 -6.24
N ARG A 203 -11.98 -11.69 -6.71
CA ARG A 203 -12.40 -11.30 -8.06
C ARG A 203 -12.44 -9.78 -8.27
N ASN A 204 -12.54 -8.98 -7.21
CA ASN A 204 -12.47 -7.52 -7.27
C ASN A 204 -11.19 -6.96 -6.66
N GLY A 205 -10.19 -7.83 -6.42
CA GLY A 205 -8.84 -7.41 -6.08
C GLY A 205 -8.28 -6.46 -7.15
N TRP A 206 -7.76 -5.33 -6.71
CA TRP A 206 -7.22 -4.32 -7.62
C TRP A 206 -5.78 -4.64 -8.04
N MET A 207 -4.95 -5.13 -7.12
CA MET A 207 -3.55 -5.46 -7.39
C MET A 207 -3.10 -6.63 -6.50
N ILE A 208 -2.17 -7.45 -7.01
CA ILE A 208 -1.34 -8.32 -6.17
C ILE A 208 0.11 -7.87 -6.32
N GLY A 209 0.75 -7.50 -5.21
CA GLY A 209 2.17 -7.20 -5.13
C GLY A 209 2.94 -8.31 -4.41
N VAL A 210 4.26 -8.27 -4.48
CA VAL A 210 5.14 -9.19 -3.74
C VAL A 210 5.96 -8.38 -2.75
N ARG A 211 6.14 -8.92 -1.54
CA ARG A 211 7.11 -8.46 -0.56
C ARG A 211 8.05 -9.63 -0.27
N GLU A 212 9.29 -9.55 -0.73
CA GLU A 212 10.30 -10.55 -0.39
C GLU A 212 10.64 -10.43 1.10
N GLU A 213 10.63 -11.55 1.83
CA GLU A 213 11.21 -11.62 3.17
C GLU A 213 12.64 -12.13 3.03
N LEU A 214 13.61 -11.20 3.11
CA LEU A 214 15.01 -11.54 3.24
C LEU A 214 15.28 -11.73 4.74
N ARG A 215 15.44 -12.99 5.20
CA ARG A 215 16.06 -13.24 6.50
C ARG A 215 17.58 -13.29 6.32
N LEU A 216 18.30 -12.49 7.09
CA LEU A 216 19.73 -12.70 7.27
C LEU A 216 19.94 -14.09 7.89
N PRO A 217 20.95 -14.86 7.45
CA PRO A 217 21.26 -16.14 8.08
C PRO A 217 21.51 -15.90 9.57
N GLU A 218 20.94 -16.76 10.44
CA GLU A 218 21.32 -16.78 11.86
C GLU A 218 22.85 -16.86 11.90
N THR A 219 23.50 -15.83 12.43
CA THR A 219 24.95 -15.84 12.54
C THR A 219 25.31 -17.00 13.46
N GLN A 220 26.28 -17.81 13.08
CA GLN A 220 26.65 -19.07 13.76
C GLN A 220 26.90 -18.89 15.28
N GLY A 221 27.11 -17.66 15.75
CA GLY A 221 27.19 -17.29 17.18
C GLY A 221 25.86 -17.36 17.97
N ASP A 222 24.70 -17.15 17.34
CA ASP A 222 23.40 -17.15 18.04
C ASP A 222 22.90 -18.57 18.34
N ALA A 223 23.18 -19.52 17.44
CA ALA A 223 22.89 -20.94 17.65
C ALA A 223 23.76 -21.55 18.78
N VAL A 224 24.98 -21.06 18.97
CA VAL A 224 25.88 -21.51 20.04
C VAL A 224 25.44 -20.94 21.39
N ARG A 225 25.00 -19.67 21.46
CA ARG A 225 24.45 -19.09 22.69
C ARG A 225 23.16 -19.76 23.16
N ARG A 226 22.26 -20.15 22.25
CA ARG A 226 21.04 -20.90 22.63
C ARG A 226 21.34 -22.32 23.14
N ARG A 227 22.40 -22.98 22.66
CA ARG A 227 22.80 -24.32 23.17
C ARG A 227 23.58 -24.26 24.48
N GLN A 228 24.38 -23.21 24.70
CA GLN A 228 25.16 -23.07 25.93
C GLN A 228 24.34 -22.55 27.13
N GLY A 229 23.16 -21.96 26.90
CA GLY A 229 22.24 -21.55 27.97
C GLY A 229 21.36 -22.67 28.54
N ALA A 230 21.47 -23.91 28.05
CA ALA A 230 20.59 -25.03 28.41
C ALA A 230 21.28 -26.16 29.21
N THR A 231 22.53 -25.99 29.62
CA THR A 231 23.22 -26.92 30.52
C THR A 231 23.57 -26.21 31.81
N ARG A 232 22.76 -26.47 32.84
CA ARG A 232 23.15 -26.40 34.25
C ARG A 232 23.95 -27.64 34.61
#